data_AF-A0A2S6CRN2-F1
#
_entry.id   AF-A0A2S6CRN2-F1
#
_cell.length_a   1.000
_cell.length_b   1.000
_cell.length_c   1.000
_cell.angle_alpha   90.00
_cell.angle_beta   90.00
_cell.angle_gamma   90.00
#
_symmetry.space_group_name_H-M   'P 1'
#
loop_
_entity.id
_entity.type
_entity.pdbx_description
1 polymer ?
#
loop_
_entity_poly.entity_id
_entity_poly.type
_entity_poly.pdbx_seq_one_letter_code
_entity_poly.pdbx_strand_id
1 'polypeptide(L)'
;MANITYNEIFGAVLTLPPLYRAMLAEHLLKSLDEINPQVEAAWETEIANRIQAIDEGQVTLIPADEVLERLRNRLATQLLQWVEVKINKESLSMPNKRLRQPGLGLGSCIFDDNFDDPLSDEFWLGET
;
A
#
# COMPACT_ATOMS: atom_id res chain seq x y z
N MET A 1 9.79 -26.73 -27.63
CA MET A 1 9.17 -26.12 -26.42
C MET A 1 8.07 -25.20 -26.93
N ALA A 2 6.85 -25.29 -26.40
CA ALA A 2 5.74 -24.47 -26.86
C ALA A 2 6.05 -22.99 -26.58
N ASN A 3 5.95 -22.13 -27.59
CA ASN A 3 6.20 -20.69 -27.46
C ASN A 3 4.92 -20.03 -26.93
N ILE A 4 4.69 -20.11 -25.63
CA ILE A 4 3.53 -19.49 -24.99
C ILE A 4 3.70 -17.98 -25.01
N THR A 5 2.71 -17.26 -25.51
CA THR A 5 2.72 -15.79 -25.60
C THR A 5 2.27 -15.15 -24.28
N TYR A 6 2.68 -13.90 -24.04
CA TYR A 6 2.29 -13.14 -22.84
C TYR A 6 0.76 -13.12 -22.65
N ASN A 7 0.00 -12.88 -23.71
CA ASN A 7 -1.46 -12.78 -23.65
C ASN A 7 -2.11 -14.11 -23.26
N GLU A 8 -1.56 -15.24 -23.69
CA GLU A 8 -2.05 -16.57 -23.32
C GLU A 8 -1.82 -16.85 -21.83
N ILE A 9 -0.63 -16.51 -21.31
CA ILE A 9 -0.32 -16.63 -19.86
C ILE A 9 -1.24 -15.70 -19.07
N PHE A 10 -1.32 -14.43 -19.46
CA PHE A 10 -2.13 -13.43 -18.77
C PHE A 10 -3.60 -13.85 -18.71
N GLY A 11 -4.17 -14.27 -19.85
CA GLY A 11 -5.53 -14.79 -19.92
C GLY A 11 -5.74 -16.02 -19.03
N ALA A 12 -4.83 -16.99 -19.07
CA ALA A 12 -4.91 -18.19 -18.24
C ALA A 12 -4.88 -17.85 -16.74
N VAL A 13 -3.97 -16.97 -16.32
CA VAL A 13 -3.85 -16.54 -14.91
C VAL A 13 -5.11 -15.84 -14.43
N LEU A 14 -5.79 -15.07 -15.28
CA LEU A 14 -7.06 -14.43 -14.90
C LEU A 14 -8.21 -15.41 -14.67
N THR A 15 -8.14 -16.63 -15.19
CA THR A 15 -9.15 -17.68 -14.92
C THR A 15 -8.97 -18.37 -13.57
N LEU A 16 -7.82 -18.18 -12.91
CA LEU A 16 -7.53 -18.77 -11.60
C LEU A 16 -8.35 -18.09 -10.48
N PRO A 17 -8.75 -18.84 -9.44
CA PRO A 17 -9.30 -18.27 -8.21
C PRO A 17 -8.38 -17.20 -7.59
N PRO A 18 -8.92 -16.22 -6.85
CA PRO A 18 -8.14 -15.11 -6.28
C PRO A 18 -6.90 -15.54 -5.50
N LEU A 19 -7.01 -16.60 -4.69
CA LEU A 19 -5.89 -17.13 -3.89
C LEU A 19 -4.72 -17.58 -4.78
N TYR A 20 -4.99 -18.37 -5.82
CA TYR A 20 -3.94 -18.88 -6.71
C TYR A 20 -3.28 -17.77 -7.54
N ARG A 21 -4.03 -16.72 -7.89
CA ARG A 21 -3.45 -15.53 -8.53
C ARG A 21 -2.49 -14.81 -7.61
N ALA A 22 -2.85 -14.65 -6.32
CA ALA A 22 -1.98 -14.03 -5.33
C ALA A 22 -0.70 -14.85 -5.11
N MET A 23 -0.82 -16.18 -4.96
CA MET A 23 0.34 -17.08 -4.82
C MET A 23 1.27 -17.01 -6.05
N LEU A 24 0.71 -17.00 -7.26
CA LEU A 24 1.51 -16.88 -8.48
C LEU A 24 2.20 -15.52 -8.56
N ALA A 25 1.50 -14.44 -8.22
CA ALA A 25 2.10 -13.10 -8.19
C ALA A 25 3.27 -13.04 -7.20
N GLU A 26 3.13 -13.64 -6.00
CA GLU A 26 4.22 -13.74 -5.02
C GLU A 26 5.43 -14.51 -5.59
N HIS A 27 5.22 -15.66 -6.21
CA HIS A 27 6.31 -16.43 -6.81
C HIS A 27 7.01 -15.68 -7.93
N LEU A 28 6.25 -14.98 -8.79
CA LEU A 28 6.83 -14.15 -9.84
C LEU A 28 7.63 -12.99 -9.27
N LEU A 29 7.12 -12.31 -8.23
CA LEU A 29 7.87 -11.25 -7.55
C LEU A 29 9.17 -11.79 -6.94
N LYS A 30 9.11 -12.91 -6.22
CA LYS A 30 10.31 -13.57 -5.66
C LYS A 30 11.34 -13.95 -6.71
N SER A 31 10.90 -14.32 -7.92
CA SER A 31 11.83 -14.63 -9.01
C SER A 31 12.60 -13.41 -9.52
N LEU A 32 12.13 -12.19 -9.23
CA LEU A 32 12.82 -10.94 -9.56
C LEU A 32 13.82 -10.53 -8.47
N ASP A 33 13.77 -11.15 -7.29
CA ASP A 33 14.65 -10.84 -6.16
C ASP A 33 16.07 -11.45 -6.31
N GLU A 34 16.45 -11.87 -7.52
CA GLU A 34 17.83 -12.27 -7.81
C GLU A 34 18.77 -11.08 -7.65
N ILE A 35 19.55 -11.09 -6.56
CA ILE A 35 20.56 -10.09 -6.30
C ILE A 35 21.70 -10.27 -7.30
N ASN A 36 21.89 -9.29 -8.18
CA ASN A 36 23.04 -9.27 -9.06
C ASN A 36 24.33 -9.08 -8.22
N PRO A 37 25.28 -10.04 -8.22
CA PRO A 37 26.48 -9.95 -7.40
C PRO A 37 27.34 -8.72 -7.67
N GLN A 38 27.28 -8.17 -8.90
CA GLN A 38 27.99 -6.94 -9.24
C GLN A 38 27.35 -5.71 -8.59
N VAL A 39 26.02 -5.71 -8.48
CA VAL A 39 25.29 -4.66 -7.77
C VAL A 39 25.63 -4.72 -6.29
N GLU A 40 25.58 -5.91 -5.68
CA GLU A 40 25.93 -6.09 -4.27
C GLU A 40 27.35 -5.58 -3.96
N ALA A 41 28.35 -6.00 -4.74
CA ALA A 41 29.73 -5.56 -4.56
C ALA A 41 29.92 -4.03 -4.76
N ALA A 42 29.18 -3.44 -5.71
CA ALA A 42 29.19 -1.99 -5.90
C ALA A 42 28.56 -1.25 -4.71
N TRP A 43 27.50 -1.81 -4.12
CA TRP A 43 26.87 -1.27 -2.91
C TRP A 43 27.78 -1.37 -1.69
N GLU A 44 28.45 -2.50 -1.46
CA GLU A 44 29.43 -2.65 -0.39
C GLU A 44 30.56 -1.60 -0.49
N THR A 45 31.07 -1.40 -1.71
CA THR A 45 32.10 -0.39 -2.00
C THR A 45 31.60 1.02 -1.70
N GLU A 46 30.39 1.36 -2.14
CA GLU A 46 29.79 2.68 -1.89
C GLU A 46 29.54 2.94 -0.40
N ILE A 47 29.07 1.93 0.35
CA ILE A 47 28.87 2.04 1.80
C ILE A 47 30.20 2.35 2.49
N ALA A 48 31.27 1.61 2.17
CA ALA A 48 32.60 1.85 2.72
C ALA A 48 33.10 3.26 2.41
N ASN A 49 32.96 3.70 1.15
CA ASN A 49 33.33 5.05 0.72
C ASN A 49 32.55 6.13 1.47
N ARG A 50 31.24 5.94 1.69
CA ARG A 50 30.42 6.92 2.43
C ARG A 50 30.80 7.01 3.89
N ILE A 51 31.09 5.89 4.54
CA ILE A 51 31.57 5.89 5.92
C ILE A 51 32.88 6.67 6.02
N GLN A 52 33.85 6.37 5.15
CA GLN A 52 35.13 7.07 5.12
C GLN A 52 34.96 8.57 4.88
N ALA A 53 34.13 8.96 3.92
CA ALA A 53 33.89 10.37 3.62
C ALA A 53 33.26 11.12 4.80
N ILE A 54 32.43 10.45 5.61
CA ILE A 54 31.87 11.00 6.85
C ILE A 54 32.96 11.15 7.91
N ASP A 55 33.77 10.12 8.14
CA ASP A 55 34.85 10.11 9.14
C ASP A 55 35.91 11.18 8.83
N GLU A 56 36.21 11.39 7.54
CA GLU A 56 37.14 12.41 7.04
C GLU A 56 36.52 13.82 6.95
N GLY A 57 35.24 13.98 7.29
CA GLY A 57 34.55 15.26 7.23
C GLY A 57 34.38 15.82 5.81
N GLN A 58 34.43 14.98 4.78
CA GLN A 58 34.28 15.36 3.37
C GLN A 58 32.82 15.63 2.98
N VAL A 59 31.86 15.29 3.87
CA VAL A 59 30.42 15.43 3.61
C VAL A 59 29.75 16.20 4.73
N THR A 60 28.88 17.14 4.37
CA THR A 60 28.05 17.86 5.33
C THR A 60 26.91 16.97 5.80
N LEU A 61 26.92 16.58 7.07
CA LEU A 61 25.85 15.80 7.69
C LEU A 61 24.64 16.67 8.00
N ILE A 62 23.45 16.05 7.91
CA ILE A 62 22.20 16.63 8.37
C ILE A 62 21.74 15.81 9.59
N PRO A 63 21.37 16.45 10.72
CA PRO A 63 20.83 15.74 11.87
C PRO A 63 19.63 14.88 11.50
N ALA A 64 19.57 13.66 12.06
CA ALA A 64 18.49 12.72 11.77
C ALA A 64 17.10 13.30 12.08
N ASP A 65 16.96 14.02 13.19
CA ASP A 65 15.71 14.67 13.59
C ASP A 65 15.22 15.68 12.55
N GLU A 66 16.15 16.42 11.93
CA GLU A 66 15.82 17.38 10.88
C GLU A 66 15.32 16.67 9.60
N VAL A 67 15.95 15.56 9.22
CA VAL A 67 15.50 14.75 8.07
C VAL A 67 14.12 14.16 8.33
N LEU A 68 13.90 13.58 9.51
CA LEU A 68 12.61 13.00 9.89
C LEU A 68 11.51 14.05 9.95
N GLU A 69 11.80 15.23 10.49
CA GLU A 69 10.84 16.34 10.52
C GLU A 69 10.44 16.79 9.11
N ARG A 70 11.42 16.99 8.22
CA ARG A 70 11.16 17.34 6.81
C ARG A 70 10.31 16.27 6.10
N LEU A 71 10.57 14.99 6.35
CA LEU A 71 9.79 13.89 5.79
C LEU A 71 8.33 13.91 6.28
N ARG A 72 8.10 14.07 7.58
CA ARG A 72 6.74 14.18 8.15
C ARG A 72 5.96 15.32 7.52
N ASN A 73 6.57 16.50 7.41
CA ASN A 73 5.94 17.67 6.82
C ASN A 73 5.61 17.47 5.34
N ARG A 74 6.50 16.83 4.58
CA ARG A 74 6.25 16.51 3.17
C ARG A 74 5.07 15.54 3.01
N LEU A 75 5.03 14.49 3.82
CA LEU A 75 3.94 13.51 3.78
C LEU A 75 2.61 14.15 4.19
N ALA A 76 2.59 14.96 5.24
CA ALA A 76 1.41 15.70 5.66
C ALA A 76 0.89 16.63 4.54
N THR A 77 1.80 17.33 3.86
CA THR A 77 1.45 18.22 2.73
C THR A 77 0.86 17.42 1.56
N GLN A 78 1.47 16.29 1.20
CA GLN A 78 0.95 15.42 0.14
C GLN A 78 -0.43 14.84 0.48
N LEU A 79 -0.65 14.48 1.74
CA LEU A 79 -1.95 14.02 2.21
C LEU A 79 -3.00 15.12 2.11
N LEU A 80 -2.70 16.35 2.55
CA LEU A 80 -3.63 17.48 2.43
C LEU A 80 -3.99 17.78 0.97
N GLN A 81 -3.00 17.77 0.07
CA GLN A 81 -3.23 17.96 -1.37
C GLN A 81 -4.09 16.83 -1.96
N TRP A 82 -3.82 15.58 -1.59
CA TRP A 82 -4.62 14.43 -2.02
C TRP A 82 -6.07 14.55 -1.52
N VAL A 83 -6.28 14.94 -0.26
CA VAL A 83 -7.59 15.15 0.36
C VAL A 83 -8.35 16.25 -0.38
N GLU A 84 -7.71 17.40 -0.64
CA GLU A 84 -8.33 18.53 -1.33
C GLU A 84 -8.80 18.14 -2.74
N VAL A 85 -7.96 17.43 -3.50
CA VAL A 85 -8.31 16.93 -4.84
C VAL A 85 -9.47 15.93 -4.78
N LYS A 86 -9.47 15.03 -3.80
CA LYS A 86 -10.52 14.01 -3.65
C LYS A 86 -11.86 14.61 -3.25
N ILE A 87 -11.88 15.48 -2.25
CA ILE A 87 -13.10 16.15 -1.78
C ILE A 87 -13.67 17.07 -2.87
N ASN A 88 -12.81 17.84 -3.56
CA ASN A 88 -13.27 18.76 -4.61
C ASN A 88 -13.74 18.01 -5.87
N LYS A 89 -13.10 16.90 -6.28
CA LYS A 89 -13.61 16.07 -7.39
C LYS A 89 -14.93 15.37 -7.06
N GLU A 90 -15.11 14.89 -5.83
CA GLU A 90 -16.37 14.25 -5.44
C GLU A 90 -17.53 15.25 -5.38
N SER A 91 -17.27 16.54 -5.12
CA SER A 91 -18.32 17.58 -5.06
C SER A 91 -18.99 17.90 -6.40
N LEU A 92 -18.34 17.65 -7.55
CA LEU A 92 -18.84 18.00 -8.89
C LEU A 92 -19.46 16.85 -9.70
N SER A 93 -19.51 15.62 -9.15
CA SER A 93 -20.21 14.49 -9.81
C SER A 93 -20.96 13.58 -8.85
N MET A 94 -21.75 14.13 -7.94
CA MET A 94 -22.75 13.33 -7.23
C MET A 94 -24.09 13.43 -7.96
N PRO A 95 -24.50 12.42 -8.76
CA PRO A 95 -25.92 12.29 -9.06
C PRO A 95 -26.59 11.96 -7.73
N ASN A 96 -27.60 12.75 -7.38
CA ASN A 96 -28.46 12.67 -6.19
C ASN A 96 -28.54 11.23 -5.65
N LYS A 97 -27.64 10.88 -4.73
CA LYS A 97 -27.60 9.55 -4.11
C LYS A 97 -28.74 9.58 -3.13
N ARG A 98 -29.87 8.97 -3.52
CA ARG A 98 -31.12 8.88 -2.77
C ARG A 98 -30.90 9.20 -1.30
N LEU A 99 -31.45 10.33 -0.88
CA LEU A 99 -31.58 10.75 0.51
C LEU A 99 -31.76 9.49 1.38
N ARG A 100 -30.72 9.08 2.12
CA ARG A 100 -30.90 8.05 3.14
C ARG A 100 -31.83 8.68 4.16
N GLN A 101 -33.10 8.33 4.08
CA GLN A 101 -34.02 8.65 5.14
C GLN A 101 -33.52 7.89 6.36
N PRO A 102 -33.29 8.55 7.51
CA PRO A 102 -33.01 7.85 8.74
C PRO A 102 -34.28 7.08 9.10
N GLY A 103 -34.37 5.84 8.62
CA GLY A 103 -35.21 4.85 9.25
C GLY A 103 -34.56 4.55 10.58
N LEU A 104 -35.18 5.01 11.66
CA LEU A 104 -34.94 4.53 13.01
C LEU A 104 -35.26 3.02 13.05
N GLY A 105 -34.36 2.20 12.52
CA GLY A 105 -34.21 0.81 12.93
C GLY A 105 -33.12 0.81 14.00
N LEU A 106 -33.48 0.40 15.22
CA LEU A 106 -32.61 0.29 16.39
C LEU A 106 -31.57 -0.84 16.22
N GLY A 107 -30.80 -0.86 15.13
CA GLY A 107 -29.63 -1.71 15.01
C GLY A 107 -28.51 -1.11 15.85
N SER A 108 -28.34 -1.60 17.08
CA SER A 108 -27.28 -1.20 17.99
C SER A 108 -25.94 -1.77 17.49
N CYS A 109 -25.09 -0.94 16.89
CA CYS A 109 -23.68 -1.31 16.68
C CYS A 109 -22.96 -1.20 18.03
N ILE A 110 -22.79 -2.33 18.73
CA ILE A 110 -21.90 -2.41 19.89
C ILE A 110 -20.52 -2.75 19.35
N PHE A 111 -19.56 -1.85 19.54
CA PHE A 111 -18.15 -2.15 19.30
C PHE A 111 -17.59 -2.68 20.62
N ASP A 112 -17.19 -3.95 20.65
CA ASP A 112 -16.44 -4.51 21.76
C ASP A 112 -14.97 -4.08 21.67
N ASP A 113 -14.29 -4.01 22.83
CA ASP A 113 -12.88 -3.58 22.92
C ASP A 113 -11.88 -4.59 22.31
N ASN A 114 -12.37 -5.77 21.89
CA ASN A 114 -11.57 -6.81 21.25
C ASN A 114 -11.82 -6.84 19.73
N PHE A 115 -10.90 -6.26 18.96
CA PHE A 115 -11.03 -6.11 17.50
C PHE A 115 -10.94 -7.45 16.73
N ASP A 116 -10.42 -8.50 17.38
CA ASP A 116 -10.25 -9.83 16.78
C ASP A 116 -11.47 -10.75 16.98
N ASP A 117 -12.48 -10.34 17.75
CA ASP A 117 -13.71 -11.13 17.85
C ASP A 117 -14.59 -10.92 16.61
N PRO A 118 -15.06 -12.00 15.96
CA PRO A 118 -15.88 -11.89 14.77
C PRO A 118 -17.22 -11.23 15.11
N LEU A 119 -17.61 -10.23 14.32
CA LEU A 119 -18.92 -9.61 14.42
C LEU A 119 -20.03 -10.66 14.28
N SER A 120 -21.12 -10.48 15.01
CA SER A 120 -22.22 -11.44 15.06
C SER A 120 -22.85 -11.67 13.68
N ASP A 121 -23.44 -12.85 13.48
CA ASP A 121 -24.10 -13.20 12.22
C ASP A 121 -25.27 -12.25 11.88
N GLU A 122 -25.92 -11.66 12.88
CA GLU A 122 -26.96 -10.63 12.73
C GLU A 122 -26.43 -9.39 11.98
N PHE A 123 -25.17 -9.00 12.23
CA PHE A 123 -24.51 -7.91 11.51
C PHE A 123 -24.26 -8.26 10.04
N TRP A 124 -23.85 -9.51 9.76
CA TRP A 124 -23.54 -9.95 8.39
C TRP A 124 -24.78 -10.26 7.55
N LEU A 125 -25.85 -10.75 8.18
CA LEU A 125 -27.07 -11.20 7.50
C LEU A 125 -28.16 -10.12 7.46
N GLY A 126 -28.05 -9.07 8.28
CA GLY A 126 -28.99 -7.95 8.28
C GLY A 126 -30.42 -8.37 8.66
N GLU A 127 -30.54 -9.48 9.39
CA GLU A 127 -31.80 -9.96 9.93
C GLU A 127 -32.00 -9.36 11.32
N THR A 128 -33.22 -8.90 11.60
CA THR A 128 -33.67 -8.42 12.91
C THR A 128 -34.33 -9.54 13.68
#